data_AF-A0A7S1ZXQ7-F1
#
_entry.id   AF-A0A7S1ZXQ7-F1
#
_cell.length_a   1.000
_cell.length_b   1.000
_cell.length_c   1.000
_cell.angle_alpha   90.00
_cell.angle_beta   90.00
_cell.angle_gamma   90.00
#
_symmetry.space_group_name_H-M   'P 1'
#
loop_
_entity.id
_entity.type
_entity.pdbx_description
1 polymer ?
#
loop_
_entity_poly.entity_id
_entity_poly.type
_entity_poly.pdbx_seq_one_letter_code
_entity_poly.pdbx_strand_id
1 'polypeptide(L)'
;KEEEALDSSPWRGEGKTSKDEVLNRLTPCQGAALSHVDGVARFWHNEALSGLQARVSGLGFTLDDLDECLRYVRDEAPIVVHLNEETLAKLCKDPWYRSQFETGTSGGALGRERRQKWEDSMFGGAYSNAKDEERPKYGALNITGDILGVRRARPYGEFFMILSRAVRYRTTFANEDTGSEKGREKLATNDWYAHVLAEYSDDELRTVLRVSTSSRLGGAHSMSFTQYKECQIHGPLSIIGDVIALSVPGKQAEASTKLQNFVESFRELSG
;
A
#
# COMPACT_ATOMS: atom_id res chain seq x y z
N LYS A 1 18.91 -15.68 -28.86
CA LYS A 1 17.91 -14.70 -29.35
C LYS A 1 16.54 -15.12 -28.84
N GLU A 2 16.39 -15.14 -27.52
CA GLU A 2 15.13 -15.43 -26.83
C GLU A 2 15.13 -14.54 -25.61
N GLU A 3 14.78 -13.28 -25.82
CA GLU A 3 14.60 -12.29 -24.76
C GLU A 3 13.52 -11.31 -25.26
N GLU A 4 12.34 -11.85 -25.57
CA GLU A 4 11.19 -11.07 -26.00
C GLU A 4 9.90 -11.86 -25.71
N ALA A 5 9.68 -12.18 -24.43
CA ALA A 5 8.37 -12.58 -23.94
C ALA A 5 7.74 -11.39 -23.20
N LEU A 6 7.09 -10.53 -24.00
CA LEU A 6 5.93 -9.68 -23.69
C LEU A 6 5.73 -9.26 -22.22
N ASP A 7 6.41 -8.17 -21.84
CA ASP A 7 6.09 -7.36 -20.66
C ASP A 7 4.99 -6.34 -21.03
N SER A 8 3.74 -6.69 -20.74
CA SER A 8 2.54 -5.92 -21.10
C SER A 8 1.86 -5.25 -19.91
N SER A 9 2.61 -4.75 -18.91
CA SER A 9 2.01 -4.00 -17.81
C SER A 9 1.58 -2.59 -18.25
N PRO A 10 0.29 -2.21 -18.12
CA PRO A 10 -0.22 -0.90 -18.52
C PRO A 10 0.24 0.26 -17.62
N TRP A 11 1.01 -0.02 -16.58
CA TRP A 11 1.57 0.97 -15.65
C TRP A 11 2.98 1.46 -16.04
N ARG A 12 3.42 1.22 -17.28
CA ARG A 12 4.71 1.69 -17.79
C ARG A 12 4.64 3.17 -18.17
N GLY A 13 4.95 4.01 -17.19
CA GLY A 13 5.42 5.37 -17.41
C GLY A 13 6.18 5.80 -16.17
N GLU A 14 7.52 5.65 -16.18
CA GLU A 14 8.49 6.39 -15.34
C GLU A 14 9.88 5.77 -15.50
N GLY A 15 10.94 6.59 -15.50
CA GLY A 15 12.30 6.09 -15.38
C GLY A 15 12.41 5.20 -14.15
N LYS A 16 13.01 4.00 -14.29
CA LYS A 16 13.09 3.00 -13.21
C LYS A 16 13.94 3.53 -12.06
N THR A 17 13.34 4.33 -11.16
CA THR A 17 13.97 4.72 -9.90
C THR A 17 14.26 3.42 -9.15
N SER A 18 15.53 3.18 -8.87
CA SER A 18 15.96 1.94 -8.22
C SER A 18 15.55 1.92 -6.74
N LYS A 19 15.47 0.73 -6.15
CA LYS A 19 15.24 0.57 -4.70
C LYS A 19 16.26 1.37 -3.89
N ASP A 20 17.54 1.30 -4.27
CA ASP A 20 18.61 2.02 -3.57
C ASP A 20 18.45 3.53 -3.65
N GLU A 21 18.07 4.07 -4.82
CA GLU A 21 17.79 5.50 -4.97
C GLU A 21 16.62 5.97 -4.10
N VAL A 22 15.56 5.15 -3.96
CA VAL A 22 14.44 5.45 -3.07
C VAL A 22 14.89 5.44 -1.61
N LEU A 23 15.59 4.39 -1.18
CA LEU A 23 16.01 4.22 0.20
C LEU A 23 17.04 5.28 0.64
N ASN A 24 17.94 5.70 -0.25
CA ASN A 24 18.93 6.74 0.02
C ASN A 24 18.34 8.14 0.24
N ARG A 25 17.07 8.37 -0.11
CA ARG A 25 16.38 9.65 0.12
C ARG A 25 15.67 9.71 1.47
N LEU A 26 15.59 8.60 2.19
CA LEU A 26 14.91 8.54 3.49
C LEU A 26 15.74 9.21 4.58
N THR A 27 15.05 9.81 5.55
CA THR A 27 15.72 10.32 6.75
C THR A 27 16.22 9.16 7.61
N PRO A 28 17.17 9.39 8.54
CA PRO A 28 17.71 8.32 9.38
C PRO A 28 16.65 7.53 10.15
N CYS A 29 15.59 8.18 10.67
CA CYS A 29 14.52 7.49 11.38
C CYS A 29 13.67 6.61 10.45
N GLN A 30 13.41 7.06 9.22
CA GLN A 30 12.66 6.30 8.21
C GLN A 30 13.45 5.08 7.74
N GLY A 31 14.75 5.24 7.47
CA GLY A 31 15.64 4.13 7.14
C GLY A 31 15.76 3.12 8.28
N ALA A 32 15.87 3.59 9.53
CA ALA A 32 15.90 2.72 10.71
C ALA A 32 14.61 1.91 10.88
N ALA A 33 13.44 2.55 10.66
CA ALA A 33 12.14 1.88 10.73
C ALA A 33 12.03 0.75 9.68
N LEU A 34 12.39 1.02 8.43
CA LEU A 34 12.39 0.00 7.38
C LEU A 34 13.40 -1.11 7.64
N SER A 35 14.60 -0.78 8.12
CA SER A 35 15.62 -1.78 8.45
C SER A 35 15.17 -2.71 9.58
N HIS A 36 14.49 -2.15 10.59
CA HIS A 36 13.89 -2.93 11.67
C HIS A 36 12.84 -3.90 11.14
N VAL A 37 11.88 -3.40 10.35
CA VAL A 37 10.82 -4.24 9.79
C VAL A 37 11.36 -5.28 8.82
N ASP A 38 12.37 -4.95 7.99
CA ASP A 38 12.99 -5.93 7.08
C ASP A 38 13.59 -7.12 7.84
N GLY A 39 14.32 -6.86 8.93
CA GLY A 39 14.89 -7.90 9.78
C GLY A 39 13.83 -8.81 10.41
N VAL A 40 12.76 -8.21 10.95
CA VAL A 40 11.63 -8.94 11.58
C VAL A 40 10.82 -9.71 10.53
N ALA A 41 10.51 -9.08 9.40
CA ALA A 41 9.73 -9.66 8.32
C ALA A 41 10.46 -10.84 7.67
N ARG A 42 11.79 -10.75 7.48
CA ARG A 42 12.59 -11.86 6.96
C ARG A 42 12.52 -13.09 7.86
N PHE A 43 12.59 -12.91 9.18
CA PHE A 43 12.45 -14.01 10.13
C PHE A 43 11.07 -14.66 9.99
N TRP A 44 9.99 -13.88 10.11
CA TRP A 44 8.63 -14.41 10.05
C TRP A 44 8.25 -15.01 8.70
N HIS A 45 8.76 -14.44 7.60
CA HIS A 45 8.57 -14.99 6.27
C HIS A 45 9.10 -16.43 6.22
N ASN A 46 10.34 -16.66 6.66
CA ASN A 46 10.96 -17.98 6.63
C ASN A 46 10.23 -18.96 7.56
N GLU A 47 9.82 -18.51 8.75
CA GLU A 47 9.03 -19.34 9.68
C GLU A 47 7.67 -19.75 9.10
N ALA A 48 7.00 -18.87 8.37
CA ALA A 48 5.67 -19.12 7.84
C ALA A 48 5.66 -19.87 6.49
N LEU A 49 6.77 -19.84 5.73
CA LEU A 49 6.79 -20.25 4.33
C LEU A 49 6.37 -21.71 4.12
N SER A 50 6.93 -22.64 4.89
CA SER A 50 6.61 -24.07 4.74
C SER A 50 5.14 -24.39 5.04
N GLY A 51 4.58 -23.77 6.08
CA GLY A 51 3.15 -23.91 6.42
C GLY A 51 2.24 -23.30 5.36
N LEU A 52 2.61 -22.14 4.82
CA LEU A 52 1.90 -21.52 3.71
C LEU A 52 1.94 -22.39 2.45
N GLN A 53 3.10 -22.94 2.08
CA GLN A 53 3.24 -23.85 0.94
C GLN A 53 2.32 -25.07 1.07
N ALA A 54 2.31 -25.73 2.23
CA ALA A 54 1.44 -26.86 2.49
C ALA A 54 -0.05 -26.47 2.40
N ARG A 55 -0.41 -25.31 2.94
CA ARG A 55 -1.79 -24.78 2.87
C ARG A 55 -2.21 -24.49 1.42
N VAL A 56 -1.36 -23.83 0.63
CA VAL A 56 -1.61 -23.54 -0.80
C VAL A 56 -1.84 -24.83 -1.58
N SER A 57 -1.00 -25.86 -1.38
CA SER A 57 -1.20 -27.17 -2.00
C SER A 57 -2.50 -27.83 -1.56
N GLY A 58 -2.86 -27.75 -0.27
CA GLY A 58 -4.14 -28.23 0.26
C GLY A 58 -5.37 -27.52 -0.33
N LEU A 59 -5.21 -26.28 -0.78
CA LEU A 59 -6.25 -25.51 -1.49
C LEU A 59 -6.33 -25.82 -2.99
N GLY A 60 -5.46 -26.70 -3.50
CA GLY A 60 -5.42 -27.12 -4.90
C GLY A 60 -4.60 -26.22 -5.83
N PHE A 61 -3.70 -25.40 -5.28
CA PHE A 61 -2.79 -24.54 -6.03
C PHE A 61 -1.36 -25.09 -5.99
N THR A 62 -0.56 -24.71 -6.97
CA THR A 62 0.86 -25.11 -7.09
C THR A 62 1.77 -24.17 -6.30
N LEU A 63 3.02 -24.57 -6.12
CA LEU A 63 4.04 -23.67 -5.54
C LEU A 63 4.40 -22.53 -6.50
N ASP A 64 4.32 -22.76 -7.81
CA ASP A 64 4.50 -21.72 -8.82
C ASP A 64 3.43 -20.62 -8.70
N ASP A 65 2.17 -20.99 -8.39
CA ASP A 65 1.10 -20.02 -8.09
C ASP A 65 1.42 -19.17 -6.85
N LEU A 66 2.01 -19.77 -5.82
CA LEU A 66 2.45 -19.04 -4.63
C LEU A 66 3.62 -18.09 -4.94
N ASP A 67 4.62 -18.56 -5.69
CA ASP A 67 5.75 -17.73 -6.10
C ASP A 67 5.29 -16.55 -6.97
N GLU A 68 4.32 -16.79 -7.86
CA GLU A 68 3.66 -15.75 -8.64
C GLU A 68 2.92 -14.73 -7.75
N CYS A 69 2.19 -15.21 -6.76
CA CYS A 69 1.49 -14.36 -5.80
C CYS A 69 2.46 -13.49 -4.98
N LEU A 70 3.55 -14.07 -4.48
CA LEU A 70 4.57 -13.31 -3.75
C LEU A 70 5.24 -12.27 -4.65
N ARG A 71 5.50 -12.61 -5.91
CA ARG A 71 6.06 -11.67 -6.91
C ARG A 71 5.10 -10.53 -7.22
N TYR A 72 3.81 -10.84 -7.38
CA TYR A 72 2.77 -9.85 -7.59
C TYR A 72 2.73 -8.85 -6.42
N VAL A 73 2.77 -9.31 -5.17
CA VAL A 73 2.86 -8.42 -4.00
C VAL A 73 4.15 -7.59 -4.01
N ARG A 74 5.28 -8.22 -4.34
CA ARG A 74 6.60 -7.59 -4.36
C ARG A 74 6.73 -6.49 -5.39
N ASP A 75 6.06 -6.62 -6.54
CA ASP A 75 6.37 -5.78 -7.71
C ASP A 75 5.18 -4.95 -8.22
N GLU A 76 3.94 -5.41 -8.05
CA GLU A 76 2.83 -4.96 -8.91
C GLU A 76 1.53 -4.61 -8.18
N ALA A 77 1.15 -5.33 -7.12
CA ALA A 77 -0.13 -5.18 -6.43
C ALA A 77 -0.36 -3.74 -5.98
N PRO A 78 -1.32 -2.97 -6.56
CA PRO A 78 -1.35 -1.52 -6.39
C PRO A 78 -1.44 -1.08 -4.93
N ILE A 79 -0.68 -0.05 -4.55
CA ILE A 79 -0.84 0.62 -3.25
C ILE A 79 -1.74 1.82 -3.49
N VAL A 80 -2.76 1.98 -2.67
CA VAL A 80 -3.74 3.07 -2.80
C VAL A 80 -3.87 3.86 -1.50
N VAL A 81 -4.14 5.16 -1.63
CA VAL A 81 -4.47 6.05 -0.52
C VAL A 81 -5.85 6.60 -0.76
N HIS A 82 -6.80 6.28 0.13
CA HIS A 82 -8.16 6.82 0.07
C HIS A 82 -8.20 8.25 0.63
N LEU A 83 -9.02 9.09 0.00
CA LEU A 83 -9.16 10.51 0.34
C LEU A 83 -10.58 11.02 0.08
N ASN A 84 -10.99 12.00 0.87
CA ASN A 84 -12.26 12.71 0.70
C ASN A 84 -12.07 14.03 -0.08
N GLU A 85 -13.16 14.71 -0.40
CA GLU A 85 -13.10 15.95 -1.20
C GLU A 85 -12.31 17.06 -0.51
N GLU A 86 -12.38 17.14 0.83
CA GLU A 86 -11.60 18.13 1.60
C GLU A 86 -10.10 17.89 1.48
N THR A 87 -9.69 16.62 1.55
CA THR A 87 -8.29 16.20 1.41
C THR A 87 -7.80 16.46 -0.02
N LEU A 88 -8.62 16.16 -1.03
CA LEU A 88 -8.31 16.48 -2.43
C LEU A 88 -8.12 18.00 -2.62
N ALA A 89 -9.01 18.81 -2.05
CA ALA A 89 -8.92 20.27 -2.12
C ALA A 89 -7.66 20.82 -1.46
N LYS A 90 -7.18 20.19 -0.38
CA LYS A 90 -5.89 20.52 0.26
C LYS A 90 -4.71 20.12 -0.63
N LEU A 91 -4.74 18.92 -1.22
CA LEU A 91 -3.70 18.43 -2.14
C LEU A 91 -3.53 19.31 -3.38
N CYS A 92 -4.60 19.93 -3.87
CA CYS A 92 -4.53 20.89 -4.98
C CYS A 92 -3.76 22.19 -4.63
N LYS A 93 -3.50 22.45 -3.34
CA LYS A 93 -2.77 23.63 -2.85
C LYS A 93 -1.40 23.27 -2.28
N ASP A 94 -1.27 22.07 -1.73
CA ASP A 94 -0.05 21.50 -1.17
C ASP A 94 0.14 20.11 -1.79
N PRO A 95 1.08 19.93 -2.74
CA PRO A 95 1.22 18.67 -3.48
C PRO A 95 1.74 17.51 -2.62
N TRP A 96 1.93 17.71 -1.32
CA TRP A 96 2.39 16.72 -0.38
C TRP A 96 1.22 16.15 0.43
N TYR A 97 1.08 14.83 0.45
CA TYR A 97 0.13 14.16 1.32
C TYR A 97 0.64 14.13 2.77
N ARG A 98 -0.07 14.86 3.64
CA ARG A 98 0.31 15.13 5.03
C ARG A 98 -0.28 14.13 6.01
N SER A 99 0.47 13.82 7.07
CA SER A 99 0.01 12.93 8.15
C SER A 99 -0.96 13.64 9.13
N GLN A 100 -1.56 12.87 10.05
CA GLN A 100 -2.35 13.45 11.14
C GLN A 100 -1.51 14.31 12.09
N PHE A 101 -0.20 14.05 12.18
CA PHE A 101 0.71 14.83 13.01
C PHE A 101 0.92 16.23 12.43
N GLU A 102 1.00 16.34 11.10
CA GLU A 102 1.15 17.62 10.39
C GLU A 102 -0.16 18.42 10.33
N THR A 103 -1.30 17.74 10.20
CA THR A 103 -2.59 18.40 9.94
C THR A 103 -3.50 18.55 11.16
N GLY A 104 -3.29 17.76 12.20
CA GLY A 104 -4.23 17.64 13.32
C GLY A 104 -5.58 17.00 12.95
N THR A 105 -5.69 16.38 11.77
CA THR A 105 -6.93 15.76 11.27
C THR A 105 -6.72 14.29 10.91
N SER A 106 -7.77 13.47 11.00
CA SER A 106 -7.72 12.04 10.66
C SER A 106 -9.10 11.53 10.24
N GLY A 107 -9.15 10.63 9.26
CA GLY A 107 -10.35 9.83 8.94
C GLY A 107 -10.49 8.56 9.79
N GLY A 108 -9.50 8.25 10.62
CA GLY A 108 -9.49 7.12 11.55
C GLY A 108 -9.26 7.58 13.00
N ALA A 109 -8.53 6.79 13.78
CA ALA A 109 -8.15 7.18 15.13
C ALA A 109 -7.27 8.44 15.11
N LEU A 110 -7.71 9.47 15.83
CA LEU A 110 -6.95 10.70 16.09
C LEU A 110 -6.40 10.64 17.51
N GLY A 111 -5.10 10.84 17.66
CA GLY A 111 -4.47 10.86 18.98
C GLY A 111 -2.97 10.65 18.92
N ARG A 112 -2.22 11.74 19.15
CA ARG A 112 -0.76 11.78 19.04
C ARG A 112 -0.09 10.69 19.86
N GLU A 113 -0.32 10.65 21.17
CA GLU A 113 0.33 9.68 22.07
C GLU A 113 -0.01 8.23 21.71
N ARG A 114 -1.27 7.97 21.35
CA ARG A 114 -1.71 6.63 20.96
C ARG A 114 -1.01 6.18 19.69
N ARG A 115 -0.91 7.07 18.69
CA ARG A 115 -0.25 6.78 17.42
C ARG A 115 1.27 6.62 17.59
N GLN A 116 1.89 7.43 18.44
CA GLN A 116 3.28 7.28 18.85
C GLN A 116 3.56 5.89 19.44
N LYS A 117 2.73 5.44 20.40
CA LYS A 117 2.88 4.09 20.98
C LYS A 117 2.75 2.98 19.95
N TRP A 118 1.85 3.13 18.98
CA TRP A 118 1.70 2.17 17.89
C TRP A 118 2.93 2.14 17.00
N GLU A 119 3.42 3.31 16.59
CA GLU A 119 4.62 3.44 15.78
C GLU A 119 5.88 2.93 16.50
N ASP A 120 6.02 3.17 17.80
CA ASP A 120 7.12 2.63 18.60
C ASP A 120 7.10 1.09 18.60
N SER A 121 5.93 0.49 18.75
CA SER A 121 5.75 -0.96 18.71
C SER A 121 6.03 -1.57 17.33
N MET A 122 5.61 -0.90 16.26
CA MET A 122 5.76 -1.40 14.88
C MET A 122 7.17 -1.24 14.34
N PHE A 123 7.86 -0.18 14.73
CA PHE A 123 9.10 0.27 14.10
C PHE A 123 10.29 0.27 15.07
N GLY A 124 10.20 -0.46 16.19
CA GLY A 124 11.29 -0.59 17.15
C GLY A 124 11.76 0.74 17.74
N GLY A 125 10.84 1.69 17.94
CA GLY A 125 11.16 3.03 18.46
C GLY A 125 11.87 3.96 17.47
N ALA A 126 11.98 3.60 16.18
CA ALA A 126 12.65 4.44 15.18
C ALA A 126 12.04 5.85 15.08
N TYR A 127 10.74 6.00 15.36
CA TYR A 127 10.01 7.26 15.30
C TYR A 127 9.84 8.00 16.64
N SER A 128 10.45 7.53 17.74
CA SER A 128 10.18 8.11 19.07
C SER A 128 10.53 9.60 19.15
N ASN A 129 11.59 10.03 18.45
CA ASN A 129 12.03 11.44 18.37
C ASN A 129 11.83 12.08 16.99
N ALA A 130 11.08 11.44 16.11
CA ALA A 130 10.88 11.91 14.75
C ALA A 130 9.99 13.16 14.72
N LYS A 131 10.28 14.06 13.78
CA LYS A 131 9.41 15.19 13.46
C LYS A 131 8.10 14.70 12.83
N ASP A 132 7.10 15.57 12.86
CA ASP A 132 5.75 15.24 12.40
C ASP A 132 5.73 14.90 10.90
N GLU A 133 6.55 15.58 10.08
CA GLU A 133 6.69 15.29 8.65
C GLU A 133 7.43 13.98 8.32
N GLU A 134 8.24 13.47 9.26
CA GLU A 134 9.05 12.26 9.07
C GLU A 134 8.25 10.97 9.32
N ARG A 135 7.13 11.08 10.05
CA ARG A 135 6.28 9.95 10.42
C ARG A 135 5.60 9.30 9.21
N PRO A 136 5.27 8.00 9.31
CA PRO A 136 4.71 7.25 8.19
C PRO A 136 3.30 7.74 7.82
N LYS A 137 2.99 7.62 6.53
CA LYS A 137 1.64 7.83 5.97
C LYS A 137 0.97 6.46 5.85
N TYR A 138 -0.35 6.43 5.72
CA TYR A 138 -1.11 5.19 5.74
C TYR A 138 -1.95 5.03 4.48
N GLY A 139 -2.04 3.80 3.99
CA GLY A 139 -2.80 3.43 2.80
C GLY A 139 -3.25 1.98 2.86
N ALA A 140 -3.65 1.43 1.72
CA ALA A 140 -4.06 0.04 1.58
C ALA A 140 -3.43 -0.62 0.36
N LEU A 141 -3.12 -1.90 0.47
CA LEU A 141 -2.72 -2.74 -0.64
C LEU A 141 -3.98 -3.22 -1.36
N ASN A 142 -4.18 -2.79 -2.61
CA ASN A 142 -5.24 -3.28 -3.49
C ASN A 142 -4.86 -4.63 -4.08
N ILE A 143 -4.70 -5.62 -3.22
CA ILE A 143 -4.20 -6.94 -3.59
C ILE A 143 -5.17 -7.71 -4.51
N THR A 144 -6.45 -7.32 -4.56
CA THR A 144 -7.43 -7.91 -5.47
C THR A 144 -7.39 -7.32 -6.89
N GLY A 145 -6.64 -6.23 -7.09
CA GLY A 145 -6.62 -5.49 -8.35
C GLY A 145 -7.96 -4.86 -8.71
N ASP A 146 -8.84 -4.62 -7.72
CA ASP A 146 -10.18 -4.09 -7.96
C ASP A 146 -10.06 -2.66 -8.51
N ILE A 147 -10.67 -2.41 -9.68
CA ILE A 147 -10.66 -1.08 -10.31
C ILE A 147 -11.43 -0.03 -9.49
N LEU A 148 -12.31 -0.48 -8.58
CA LEU A 148 -13.02 0.38 -7.63
C LEU A 148 -12.22 0.63 -6.33
N GLY A 149 -10.95 0.19 -6.28
CA GLY A 149 -10.06 0.35 -5.14
C GLY A 149 -10.38 -0.61 -3.99
N VAL A 150 -9.93 -0.26 -2.80
CA VAL A 150 -10.12 -1.11 -1.60
C VAL A 150 -11.40 -0.67 -0.88
N ARG A 151 -12.52 -1.32 -1.16
CA ARG A 151 -13.81 -0.89 -0.61
C ARG A 151 -13.88 -0.88 0.92
N ARG A 152 -13.12 -1.74 1.59
CA ARG A 152 -12.98 -1.75 3.06
C ARG A 152 -12.26 -0.51 3.62
N ALA A 153 -11.51 0.22 2.80
CA ALA A 153 -10.85 1.48 3.14
C ALA A 153 -11.69 2.73 2.78
N ARG A 154 -12.92 2.58 2.26
CA ARG A 154 -13.82 3.71 1.96
C ARG A 154 -14.15 4.64 3.13
N PRO A 155 -14.16 4.22 4.42
CA PRO A 155 -14.32 5.15 5.52
C PRO A 155 -13.30 6.32 5.51
N TYR A 156 -12.13 6.13 4.88
CA TYR A 156 -11.11 7.18 4.73
C TYR A 156 -11.33 8.09 3.51
N GLY A 157 -12.29 7.76 2.64
CA GLY A 157 -12.61 8.54 1.45
C GLY A 157 -13.09 7.72 0.27
N GLU A 158 -13.88 8.36 -0.59
CA GLU A 158 -14.43 7.72 -1.80
C GLU A 158 -13.49 7.83 -3.01
N PHE A 159 -12.62 8.83 -3.04
CA PHE A 159 -11.54 8.93 -4.02
C PHE A 159 -10.35 8.11 -3.55
N PHE A 160 -9.48 7.69 -4.47
CA PHE A 160 -8.20 7.12 -4.09
C PHE A 160 -7.11 7.42 -5.12
N MET A 161 -5.91 7.69 -4.62
CA MET A 161 -4.69 7.77 -5.43
C MET A 161 -4.10 6.38 -5.58
N ILE A 162 -3.60 6.04 -6.77
CA ILE A 162 -2.78 4.86 -7.02
C ILE A 162 -1.32 5.32 -7.01
N LEU A 163 -0.48 4.66 -6.20
CA LEU A 163 0.90 5.07 -6.01
C LEU A 163 1.86 4.42 -7.02
N SER A 164 2.95 5.11 -7.32
CA SER A 164 4.00 4.61 -8.21
C SER A 164 4.75 3.43 -7.59
N ARG A 165 5.40 2.62 -8.44
CA ARG A 165 6.17 1.45 -8.00
C ARG A 165 7.28 1.83 -7.01
N ALA A 166 7.88 3.01 -7.15
CA ALA A 166 8.94 3.50 -6.28
C ALA A 166 8.49 3.63 -4.82
N VAL A 167 7.22 3.94 -4.57
CA VAL A 167 6.67 4.04 -3.20
C VAL A 167 6.70 2.68 -2.48
N ARG A 168 6.53 1.58 -3.22
CA ARG A 168 6.54 0.23 -2.64
C ARG A 168 7.83 -0.09 -1.90
N TYR A 169 8.97 0.35 -2.41
CA TYR A 169 10.29 0.08 -1.81
C TYR A 169 10.47 0.65 -0.41
N ARG A 170 9.64 1.64 -0.04
CA ARG A 170 9.62 2.28 1.27
C ARG A 170 8.29 2.08 1.98
N THR A 171 7.59 0.98 1.68
CA THR A 171 6.29 0.64 2.28
C THR A 171 6.37 -0.66 3.06
N THR A 172 5.77 -0.68 4.25
CA THR A 172 5.52 -1.88 5.04
C THR A 172 4.04 -2.26 4.98
N PHE A 173 3.73 -3.51 5.28
CA PHE A 173 2.40 -4.06 5.08
C PHE A 173 1.91 -4.83 6.30
N ALA A 174 0.61 -4.77 6.56
CA ALA A 174 -0.06 -5.54 7.58
C ALA A 174 -1.29 -6.25 6.99
N ASN A 175 -1.66 -7.39 7.59
CA ASN A 175 -2.86 -8.12 7.19
C ASN A 175 -4.16 -7.35 7.50
N GLU A 176 -4.16 -6.52 8.55
CA GLU A 176 -5.32 -5.77 9.03
C GLU A 176 -4.89 -4.40 9.59
N ASP A 177 -5.83 -3.65 10.16
CA ASP A 177 -5.63 -2.35 10.80
C ASP A 177 -4.65 -2.44 11.99
N THR A 178 -3.49 -1.76 11.88
CA THR A 178 -2.48 -1.66 12.95
C THR A 178 -2.91 -0.80 14.13
N GLY A 179 -4.06 -0.14 14.05
CA GLY A 179 -4.77 0.45 15.19
C GLY A 179 -5.32 -0.59 16.16
N SER A 180 -5.42 -1.86 15.76
CA SER A 180 -5.70 -3.01 16.64
C SER A 180 -4.42 -3.64 17.19
N GLU A 181 -4.48 -4.38 18.30
CA GLU A 181 -3.29 -5.07 18.85
C GLU A 181 -2.74 -6.14 17.90
N LYS A 182 -3.63 -6.85 17.18
CA LYS A 182 -3.26 -7.97 16.30
C LYS A 182 -2.44 -7.54 15.08
N GLY A 183 -2.66 -6.32 14.57
CA GLY A 183 -2.00 -5.85 13.33
C GLY A 183 -0.53 -5.42 13.50
N ARG A 184 -0.03 -5.24 14.73
CA ARG A 184 1.25 -4.53 14.97
C ARG A 184 2.49 -5.41 15.04
N GLU A 185 2.33 -6.70 15.30
CA GLU A 185 3.46 -7.56 15.69
C GLU A 185 4.26 -8.11 14.49
N LYS A 186 3.64 -8.19 13.32
CA LYS A 186 4.18 -8.95 12.17
C LYS A 186 4.06 -8.18 10.86
N LEU A 187 4.60 -6.97 10.82
CA LEU A 187 4.70 -6.23 9.57
C LEU A 187 5.56 -6.98 8.54
N ALA A 188 5.20 -6.83 7.27
CA ALA A 188 5.95 -7.31 6.12
C ALA A 188 6.62 -6.15 5.37
N THR A 189 7.68 -6.46 4.63
CA THR A 189 8.14 -5.63 3.50
C THR A 189 7.64 -6.25 2.20
N ASN A 190 7.84 -5.56 1.07
CA ASN A 190 7.46 -6.10 -0.23
C ASN A 190 8.27 -7.37 -0.59
N ASP A 191 9.47 -7.54 -0.03
CA ASP A 191 10.32 -8.71 -0.27
C ASP A 191 9.96 -9.88 0.66
N TRP A 192 9.44 -9.60 1.87
CA TRP A 192 9.18 -10.59 2.90
C TRP A 192 7.72 -10.59 3.35
N TYR A 193 6.86 -11.31 2.62
CA TYR A 193 5.40 -11.23 2.80
C TYR A 193 4.68 -12.55 3.20
N ALA A 194 5.37 -13.70 3.22
CA ALA A 194 4.73 -15.00 3.42
C ALA A 194 3.92 -15.10 4.73
N HIS A 195 4.39 -14.52 5.83
CA HIS A 195 3.67 -14.54 7.10
C HIS A 195 2.38 -13.72 7.07
N VAL A 196 2.36 -12.57 6.40
CA VAL A 196 1.13 -11.78 6.20
C VAL A 196 0.14 -12.54 5.32
N LEU A 197 0.62 -13.19 4.25
CA LEU A 197 -0.22 -14.00 3.38
C LEU A 197 -0.77 -15.24 4.10
N ALA A 198 -0.01 -15.81 5.03
CA ALA A 198 -0.43 -16.94 5.86
C ALA A 198 -1.60 -16.59 6.80
N GLU A 199 -1.78 -15.32 7.15
CA GLU A 199 -2.90 -14.86 7.97
C GLU A 199 -4.21 -14.66 7.18
N TYR A 200 -4.18 -14.75 5.84
CA TYR A 200 -5.37 -14.60 5.03
C TYR A 200 -6.34 -15.75 5.30
N SER A 201 -7.64 -15.52 5.19
CA SER A 201 -8.61 -16.62 5.17
C SER A 201 -8.39 -17.51 3.94
N ASP A 202 -8.90 -18.74 3.94
CA ASP A 202 -8.76 -19.62 2.76
C ASP A 202 -9.36 -18.97 1.51
N ASP A 203 -10.48 -18.26 1.64
CA ASP A 203 -11.13 -17.59 0.51
C ASP A 203 -10.35 -16.38 0.01
N GLU A 204 -9.75 -15.60 0.92
CA GLU A 204 -8.84 -14.51 0.58
C GLU A 204 -7.60 -15.04 -0.14
N LEU A 205 -7.02 -16.14 0.35
CA LEU A 205 -5.84 -16.78 -0.24
C LEU A 205 -6.14 -17.35 -1.63
N ARG A 206 -7.26 -18.07 -1.81
CA ARG A 206 -7.71 -18.53 -3.13
C ARG A 206 -7.91 -17.37 -4.11
N THR A 207 -8.47 -16.27 -3.63
CA THR A 207 -8.75 -15.09 -4.46
C THR A 207 -7.45 -14.47 -4.95
N VAL A 208 -6.50 -14.19 -4.05
CA VAL A 208 -5.24 -13.54 -4.46
C VAL A 208 -4.38 -14.43 -5.34
N LEU A 209 -4.33 -15.74 -5.09
CA LEU A 209 -3.62 -16.69 -5.96
C LEU A 209 -4.16 -16.61 -7.40
N ARG A 210 -5.49 -16.61 -7.59
CA ARG A 210 -6.11 -16.46 -8.93
C ARG A 210 -5.85 -15.09 -9.55
N VAL A 211 -5.94 -14.01 -8.77
CA VAL A 211 -5.67 -12.64 -9.24
C VAL A 211 -4.24 -12.54 -9.76
N SER A 212 -3.28 -13.06 -8.99
CA SER A 212 -1.85 -12.95 -9.32
C SER A 212 -1.46 -13.69 -10.60
N THR A 213 -2.13 -14.81 -10.90
CA THR A 213 -1.79 -15.69 -12.03
C THR A 213 -2.60 -15.41 -13.30
N SER A 214 -3.83 -14.88 -13.16
CA SER A 214 -4.78 -14.82 -14.29
C SER A 214 -5.25 -13.41 -14.65
N SER A 215 -5.44 -12.53 -13.67
CA SER A 215 -6.09 -11.24 -13.88
C SER A 215 -5.66 -10.20 -12.84
N ARG A 216 -4.43 -9.67 -12.93
CA ARG A 216 -3.88 -8.73 -11.94
C ARG A 216 -4.63 -7.38 -11.86
N LEU A 217 -5.34 -7.00 -12.93
CA LEU A 217 -6.21 -5.82 -13.00
C LEU A 217 -7.66 -6.23 -13.24
N GLY A 218 -8.57 -5.67 -12.45
CA GLY A 218 -9.97 -6.09 -12.42
C GLY A 218 -10.16 -7.53 -11.94
N GLY A 219 -9.18 -8.06 -11.19
CA GLY A 219 -9.07 -9.48 -10.89
C GLY A 219 -10.19 -10.02 -10.02
N ALA A 220 -10.43 -9.37 -8.88
CA ALA A 220 -11.51 -9.71 -7.98
C ALA A 220 -12.10 -8.46 -7.33
N HIS A 221 -13.37 -8.55 -6.96
CA HIS A 221 -14.05 -7.50 -6.23
C HIS A 221 -13.52 -7.46 -4.78
N SER A 222 -13.05 -6.30 -4.33
CA SER A 222 -12.32 -6.10 -3.05
C SER A 222 -13.14 -6.47 -1.81
N MET A 223 -14.48 -6.50 -1.91
CA MET A 223 -15.37 -6.97 -0.82
C MET A 223 -15.29 -8.48 -0.56
N SER A 224 -14.60 -9.26 -1.40
CA SER A 224 -14.23 -10.65 -1.07
C SER A 224 -13.33 -10.75 0.15
N PHE A 225 -12.70 -9.64 0.55
CA PHE A 225 -11.89 -9.52 1.76
C PHE A 225 -12.69 -8.90 2.90
N THR A 226 -12.50 -9.44 4.11
CA THR A 226 -13.23 -8.96 5.30
C THR A 226 -12.63 -7.67 5.84
N GLN A 227 -11.31 -7.52 5.72
CA GLN A 227 -10.53 -6.34 6.10
C GLN A 227 -9.71 -5.83 4.92
N TYR A 228 -9.37 -4.54 4.94
CA TYR A 228 -8.34 -4.02 4.04
C TYR A 228 -6.96 -4.46 4.53
N LYS A 229 -6.01 -4.59 3.60
CA LYS A 229 -4.61 -4.89 3.90
C LYS A 229 -3.87 -3.57 4.03
N GLU A 230 -3.46 -3.21 5.25
CA GLU A 230 -2.93 -1.88 5.54
C GLU A 230 -1.49 -1.73 5.02
N CYS A 231 -1.14 -0.52 4.60
CA CYS A 231 0.21 -0.11 4.23
C CYS A 231 0.68 1.05 5.09
N GLN A 232 1.95 1.05 5.48
CA GLN A 232 2.63 2.20 6.08
C GLN A 232 3.74 2.67 5.15
N ILE A 233 3.63 3.92 4.70
CA ILE A 233 4.49 4.53 3.68
C ILE A 233 5.50 5.42 4.41
N HIS A 234 6.77 5.07 4.32
CA HIS A 234 7.87 5.80 4.93
C HIS A 234 8.38 6.88 3.97
N GLY A 235 8.68 8.06 4.50
CA GLY A 235 9.12 9.20 3.67
C GLY A 235 8.00 10.17 3.28
N PRO A 236 8.35 11.23 2.53
CA PRO A 236 7.38 12.09 1.87
C PRO A 236 6.53 11.33 0.85
N LEU A 237 5.31 11.82 0.61
CA LEU A 237 4.43 11.33 -0.43
C LEU A 237 3.94 12.52 -1.26
N SER A 238 4.45 12.65 -2.48
CA SER A 238 4.17 13.76 -3.38
C SER A 238 3.24 13.33 -4.50
N ILE A 239 2.19 14.11 -4.79
CA ILE A 239 1.40 13.88 -6.01
C ILE A 239 2.25 14.05 -7.28
N ILE A 240 3.33 14.84 -7.18
CA ILE A 240 4.36 14.98 -8.20
C ILE A 240 5.32 13.77 -8.06
N GLY A 241 5.13 12.75 -8.90
CA GLY A 241 6.06 11.62 -9.05
C GLY A 241 5.86 10.40 -8.14
N ASP A 242 5.04 10.48 -7.07
CA ASP A 242 4.66 9.27 -6.31
C ASP A 242 3.24 8.76 -6.63
N VAL A 243 2.47 9.48 -7.43
CA VAL A 243 1.09 9.13 -7.77
C VAL A 243 0.94 8.99 -9.27
N ILE A 244 0.43 7.83 -9.71
CA ILE A 244 0.26 7.52 -11.14
C ILE A 244 -1.16 7.77 -11.64
N ALA A 245 -2.15 7.77 -10.74
CA ALA A 245 -3.54 8.01 -11.10
C ALA A 245 -4.38 8.43 -9.88
N LEU A 246 -5.42 9.22 -10.14
CA LEU A 246 -6.51 9.50 -9.20
C LEU A 246 -7.79 8.82 -9.70
N SER A 247 -8.38 7.98 -8.86
CA SER A 247 -9.69 7.39 -9.12
C SER A 247 -10.80 8.25 -8.51
N VAL A 248 -11.79 8.57 -9.35
CA VAL A 248 -12.96 9.36 -8.99
C VAL A 248 -14.21 8.53 -9.28
N PRO A 249 -15.01 8.18 -8.26
CA PRO A 249 -16.22 7.39 -8.48
C PRO A 249 -17.31 8.21 -9.17
N GLY A 250 -18.15 7.52 -9.94
CA GLY A 250 -19.28 8.14 -10.66
C GLY A 250 -18.93 8.54 -12.09
N LYS A 251 -19.87 9.23 -12.76
CA LYS A 251 -19.66 9.71 -14.13
C LYS A 251 -19.20 11.16 -14.12
N GLN A 252 -18.23 11.49 -14.96
CA GLN A 252 -17.71 12.86 -15.09
C GLN A 252 -18.82 13.90 -15.39
N ALA A 253 -19.81 13.53 -16.21
CA ALA A 253 -20.94 14.40 -16.56
C ALA A 253 -21.86 14.71 -15.37
N GLU A 254 -21.83 13.89 -14.32
CA GLU A 254 -22.64 14.04 -13.10
C GLU A 254 -21.84 14.73 -11.98
N ALA A 255 -20.53 14.94 -12.16
CA ALA A 255 -19.67 15.57 -11.17
C ALA A 255 -19.96 17.08 -11.04
N SER A 256 -19.88 17.60 -9.82
CA SER A 256 -19.99 19.05 -9.58
C SER A 256 -18.84 19.80 -10.26
N THR A 257 -19.09 21.03 -10.69
CA THR A 257 -18.03 21.91 -11.25
C THR A 257 -16.84 22.05 -10.31
N LYS A 258 -17.10 22.07 -8.99
CA LYS A 258 -16.06 22.12 -7.96
C LYS A 258 -15.16 20.89 -8.01
N LEU A 259 -15.73 19.68 -8.08
CA LEU A 259 -14.96 18.44 -8.18
C LEU A 259 -14.19 18.36 -9.50
N GLN A 260 -14.82 18.77 -10.61
CA GLN A 260 -14.14 18.83 -11.91
C GLN A 260 -12.90 19.73 -11.85
N ASN A 261 -12.99 20.90 -11.23
CA ASN A 261 -11.85 21.81 -11.05
C ASN A 261 -10.74 21.20 -10.18
N PHE A 262 -11.07 20.46 -9.12
CA PHE A 262 -10.06 19.77 -8.31
C PHE A 262 -9.37 18.65 -9.07
N VAL A 263 -10.11 17.88 -9.87
CA VAL A 263 -9.52 16.83 -10.71
C VAL A 263 -8.58 17.43 -11.74
N GLU A 264 -8.95 18.53 -12.39
CA GLU A 264 -8.08 19.18 -13.37
C GLU A 264 -6.83 19.77 -12.70
N SER A 265 -6.98 20.45 -11.56
CA SER A 265 -5.83 20.95 -10.78
C SER A 265 -4.91 19.81 -10.32
N PHE A 266 -5.46 18.66 -9.92
CA PHE A 266 -4.67 17.48 -9.59
C PHE A 266 -3.86 16.99 -10.80
N ARG A 267 -4.48 16.90 -11.97
CA ARG A 267 -3.84 16.48 -13.22
C ARG A 267 -2.72 17.44 -13.64
N GLU A 268 -2.94 18.75 -13.52
CA GLU A 268 -1.93 19.75 -13.83
C GLU A 268 -0.70 19.63 -12.91
N LEU A 269 -0.91 19.29 -11.63
CA LEU A 269 0.17 19.10 -10.66
C LEU A 269 0.91 17.77 -10.85
N SER A 270 0.22 16.68 -11.19
CA SER A 270 0.85 15.36 -11.35
C SER A 270 1.71 15.23 -12.60
N GLY A 271 1.49 16.09 -13.60
CA GLY A 271 2.01 15.92 -14.96
C GLY A 271 1.30 14.82 -15.72
#